data_AF-A0A0M4ER46-F1
#
_entry.id   AF-A0A0M4ER46-F1
#
_cell.length_a   1.000
_cell.length_b   1.000
_cell.length_c   1.000
_cell.angle_alpha   90.00
_cell.angle_beta   90.00
_cell.angle_gamma   90.00
#
_symmetry.space_group_name_H-M   'P 1'
#
loop_
_entity.id
_entity.type
_entity.pdbx_description
1 polymer ?
#
loop_
_entity_poly.entity_id
_entity_poly.type
_entity_poly.pdbx_seq_one_letter_code
_entity_poly.pdbx_strand_id
1 'polypeptide(L)'
;MLFCLAGHTAWAACNVCQSNQVACMNSTSFYLCFGEGTPNTDNLYSCLAGFQCSDRAAICIQKNAQVPPSCGDTSKCGQCSAHRNFKFACHSRGIFQMCVGAAQPTGVYGECPSGKVCDANSDEVCVPEVPGQVLTCNVN
;
A
#
# COMPACT_ATOMS: atom_id res chain seq x y z
N MET A 1 30.23 -14.09 15.76
CA MET A 1 29.16 -14.18 14.74
C MET A 1 27.83 -14.04 15.44
N LEU A 2 27.08 -12.96 15.19
CA LEU A 2 25.67 -12.89 15.53
C LEU A 2 25.00 -11.98 14.52
N PHE A 3 24.54 -12.56 13.40
CA PHE A 3 23.63 -11.88 12.50
C PHE A 3 22.26 -11.90 13.18
N CYS A 4 21.83 -10.75 13.69
CA CYS A 4 20.43 -10.54 14.02
C CYS A 4 19.63 -10.72 12.73
N LEU A 5 18.99 -11.88 12.59
CA LEU A 5 17.87 -12.07 11.67
C LEU A 5 16.74 -11.19 12.17
N ALA A 6 16.80 -9.89 11.85
CA ALA A 6 15.64 -9.04 11.81
C ALA A 6 14.76 -9.61 10.69
N GLY A 7 13.92 -10.59 11.06
CA GLY A 7 12.79 -11.02 10.26
C GLY A 7 11.91 -9.82 10.03
N HIS A 8 12.24 -9.05 9.00
CA HIS A 8 11.30 -8.15 8.38
C HIS A 8 10.25 -9.09 7.82
N THR A 9 9.12 -9.20 8.50
CA THR A 9 7.87 -9.49 7.81
C THR A 9 7.72 -8.36 6.81
N ALA A 10 8.31 -8.55 5.62
CA ALA A 10 8.20 -7.66 4.50
C ALA A 10 6.75 -7.76 4.07
N TRP A 11 5.88 -7.00 4.74
CA TRP A 11 4.66 -6.55 4.11
C TRP A 11 5.09 -6.01 2.75
N ALA A 12 4.43 -6.49 1.71
CA ALA A 12 4.54 -5.93 0.38
C ALA A 12 4.30 -4.42 0.46
N ALA A 13 5.38 -3.64 0.56
CA ALA A 13 5.30 -2.21 0.43
C ALA A 13 4.96 -1.92 -1.03
N CYS A 14 3.93 -1.10 -1.27
CA CYS A 14 3.62 -0.64 -2.61
C CYS A 14 4.81 0.12 -3.17
N ASN A 15 5.03 0.00 -4.47
CA ASN A 15 6.15 0.63 -5.18
C ASN A 15 7.54 0.21 -4.68
N VAL A 16 7.65 -0.95 -4.02
CA VAL A 16 8.92 -1.56 -3.62
C VAL A 16 9.06 -2.91 -4.29
N CYS A 17 10.26 -3.23 -4.75
CA CYS A 17 10.54 -4.52 -5.36
C CYS A 17 10.37 -5.66 -4.35
N GLN A 18 9.52 -6.60 -4.72
CA GLN A 18 9.19 -7.80 -3.96
C GLN A 18 10.03 -8.99 -4.42
N SER A 19 9.94 -10.09 -3.68
CA SER A 19 10.73 -11.31 -3.94
C SER A 19 10.52 -11.93 -5.32
N ASN A 20 9.36 -11.69 -5.94
CA ASN A 20 9.01 -12.12 -7.29
C ASN A 20 9.41 -11.12 -8.38
N GLN A 21 10.27 -10.14 -8.07
CA GLN A 21 10.77 -9.13 -9.00
C GLN A 21 9.68 -8.21 -9.56
N VAL A 22 8.64 -7.95 -8.77
CA VAL A 22 7.59 -6.99 -9.09
C VAL A 22 7.50 -5.91 -8.02
N ALA A 23 7.12 -4.70 -8.42
CA ALA A 23 6.69 -3.66 -7.50
C ALA A 23 5.24 -3.30 -7.81
N CYS A 24 4.31 -3.80 -6.99
CA CYS A 24 2.89 -3.48 -7.12
C CYS A 24 2.66 -2.00 -6.75
N MET A 25 2.07 -1.23 -7.66
CA MET A 25 1.73 0.19 -7.47
C MET A 25 0.31 0.39 -6.95
N ASN A 26 -0.60 -0.48 -7.37
CA ASN A 26 -1.98 -0.54 -6.91
C ASN A 26 -2.46 -2.00 -7.03
N SER A 27 -3.77 -2.23 -6.84
CA SER A 27 -4.35 -3.58 -6.93
C SER A 27 -4.12 -4.31 -8.25
N THR A 28 -3.84 -3.63 -9.36
CA THR A 28 -3.68 -4.22 -10.70
C THR A 28 -2.43 -3.77 -11.45
N SER A 29 -1.86 -2.62 -11.12
CA SER A 29 -0.74 -2.02 -11.85
C SER A 29 0.57 -2.23 -11.10
N PHE A 30 1.64 -2.43 -11.86
CA PHE A 30 2.93 -2.80 -11.30
C PHE A 30 4.10 -2.44 -12.22
N TYR A 31 5.27 -2.30 -11.63
CA TYR A 31 6.56 -2.21 -12.32
C TYR A 31 7.32 -3.52 -12.21
N LEU A 32 8.19 -3.79 -13.18
CA LEU A 32 9.13 -4.91 -13.09
C LEU A 32 10.42 -4.45 -12.44
N CYS A 33 11.03 -5.35 -11.67
CA CYS A 33 12.30 -5.11 -11.00
C CYS A 33 13.39 -5.96 -11.65
N PHE A 34 14.47 -5.32 -12.08
CA PHE A 34 15.61 -6.02 -12.66
C PHE A 34 16.78 -5.99 -11.66
N GLY A 35 16.74 -6.87 -10.66
CA GLY A 35 17.89 -7.22 -9.82
C GLY A 35 18.39 -6.17 -8.80
N GLU A 36 18.19 -4.87 -9.03
CA GLU A 36 18.75 -3.80 -8.18
C GLU A 36 17.79 -3.33 -7.07
N GLY A 37 16.74 -4.08 -6.79
CA GLY A 37 15.73 -3.72 -5.78
C GLY A 37 14.97 -2.42 -6.07
N THR A 38 15.20 -1.83 -7.25
CA THR A 38 14.57 -0.59 -7.72
C THR A 38 13.58 -0.91 -8.83
N PRO A 39 12.32 -0.44 -8.73
CA PRO A 39 11.33 -0.64 -9.79
C PRO A 39 11.79 0.06 -11.07
N ASN A 40 11.75 -0.64 -12.21
CA ASN A 40 11.91 0.00 -13.50
C ASN A 40 10.63 0.78 -13.81
N THR A 41 10.72 2.11 -13.79
CA THR A 41 9.58 3.02 -14.00
C THR A 41 9.36 3.38 -15.48
N ASP A 42 10.13 2.82 -16.41
CA ASP A 42 10.00 3.08 -17.85
C ASP A 42 8.68 2.55 -18.40
N ASN A 43 8.15 1.46 -17.82
CA ASN A 43 6.93 0.81 -18.28
C ASN A 43 6.03 0.40 -17.12
N LEU A 44 4.83 0.98 -17.04
CA LEU A 44 3.80 0.56 -16.11
C LEU A 44 2.97 -0.58 -16.73
N TYR A 45 3.06 -1.76 -16.13
CA TYR A 45 2.27 -2.92 -16.53
C TYR A 45 0.96 -2.98 -15.74
N SER A 46 -0.03 -3.70 -16.26
CA SER A 46 -1.30 -3.92 -15.58
C SER A 46 -1.79 -5.35 -15.79
N CYS A 47 -2.29 -5.96 -14.71
CA CYS A 47 -2.96 -7.24 -14.73
C CYS A 47 -4.28 -7.16 -15.52
N LEU A 48 -4.65 -8.27 -16.14
CA LEU A 48 -5.95 -8.41 -16.81
C LEU A 48 -7.11 -8.27 -15.83
N ALA A 49 -8.30 -7.95 -16.36
CA ALA A 49 -9.52 -7.90 -15.58
C ALA A 49 -9.76 -9.25 -14.86
N GLY A 50 -10.13 -9.19 -13.58
CA GLY A 50 -10.30 -10.38 -12.73
C GLY A 50 -9.01 -10.84 -12.03
N PHE A 51 -7.86 -10.22 -12.32
CA PHE A 51 -6.59 -10.47 -11.64
C PHE A 51 -6.16 -9.26 -10.81
N GLN A 52 -5.23 -9.51 -9.89
CA GLN A 52 -4.64 -8.50 -9.01
C GLN A 52 -3.14 -8.74 -8.85
N CYS A 53 -2.40 -7.66 -8.59
CA CYS A 53 -0.96 -7.71 -8.34
C CYS A 53 -0.67 -8.39 -7.00
N SER A 54 0.28 -9.31 -7.00
CA SER A 54 0.72 -10.06 -5.83
C SER A 54 2.23 -10.21 -5.81
N ASP A 55 2.77 -10.34 -4.59
CA ASP A 55 4.14 -10.71 -4.23
C ASP A 55 4.42 -12.22 -4.34
N ARG A 56 3.42 -13.00 -4.76
CA ARG A 56 3.52 -14.45 -4.97
C ARG A 56 4.30 -14.80 -6.23
N ALA A 57 4.55 -16.09 -6.41
CA ALA A 57 5.26 -16.63 -7.58
C ALA A 57 4.69 -16.16 -8.92
N ALA A 58 3.37 -15.95 -9.01
CA ALA A 58 2.73 -15.28 -10.14
C ALA A 58 2.45 -13.82 -9.80
N ILE A 59 2.89 -12.90 -10.67
CA ILE A 59 2.67 -11.45 -10.53
C ILE A 59 1.17 -11.11 -10.50
N CYS A 60 0.41 -11.66 -11.44
CA CYS A 60 -1.02 -11.47 -11.53
C CYS A 60 -1.74 -12.74 -11.07
N ILE A 61 -2.42 -12.67 -9.94
CA ILE A 61 -3.23 -13.76 -9.39
C ILE A 61 -4.71 -13.44 -9.54
N GLN A 62 -5.55 -14.46 -9.62
CA GLN A 62 -7.00 -14.26 -9.70
C GLN A 62 -7.51 -13.63 -8.39
N LYS A 63 -8.34 -12.59 -8.50
CA LYS A 63 -8.97 -11.93 -7.35
C LYS A 63 -9.73 -12.95 -6.52
N ASN A 64 -9.40 -13.07 -5.25
CA ASN A 64 -10.09 -13.95 -4.31
C ASN A 64 -10.00 -13.39 -2.88
N ALA A 65 -10.90 -13.83 -1.99
CA ALA A 65 -10.96 -13.31 -0.63
C ALA A 65 -9.84 -13.83 0.28
N GLN A 66 -9.21 -14.95 -0.08
CA GLN A 66 -8.15 -15.58 0.72
C GLN A 66 -6.78 -14.92 0.51
N VAL A 67 -6.60 -14.24 -0.62
CA VAL A 67 -5.35 -13.60 -0.99
C VAL A 67 -5.66 -12.15 -1.33
N PRO A 68 -5.45 -11.21 -0.41
CA PRO A 68 -5.55 -9.79 -0.75
C PRO A 68 -4.48 -9.38 -1.76
N PRO A 69 -4.69 -8.29 -2.51
CA PRO A 69 -3.66 -7.77 -3.40
C PRO A 69 -2.46 -7.30 -2.56
N SER A 70 -1.26 -7.42 -3.11
CA SER A 70 -0.04 -7.00 -2.41
C SER A 70 0.06 -5.48 -2.25
N CYS A 71 -0.63 -4.74 -3.12
CA CYS A 71 -0.87 -3.32 -2.95
C CYS A 71 -2.38 -3.05 -3.02
N GLY A 72 -2.92 -2.27 -2.09
CA GLY A 72 -4.33 -1.87 -2.08
C GLY A 72 -4.69 -0.91 -3.23
N ASP A 73 -5.88 -0.33 -3.15
CA ASP A 73 -6.32 0.69 -4.10
C ASP A 73 -5.70 2.05 -3.76
N THR A 74 -4.52 2.34 -4.34
CA THR A 74 -3.81 3.62 -4.14
C THR A 74 -4.42 4.79 -4.91
N SER A 75 -5.43 4.58 -5.74
CA SER A 75 -6.12 5.67 -6.46
C SER A 75 -6.78 6.66 -5.49
N LYS A 76 -7.09 6.21 -4.27
CA LYS A 76 -7.69 7.00 -3.20
C LYS A 76 -6.65 7.61 -2.25
N CYS A 77 -5.35 7.48 -2.54
CA CYS A 77 -4.32 8.12 -1.71
C CYS A 77 -4.33 9.63 -1.79
N GLY A 78 -4.14 10.26 -0.65
CA GLY A 78 -4.25 11.71 -0.48
C GLY A 78 -5.66 12.25 -0.72
N GLN A 79 -6.69 11.40 -0.77
CA GLN A 79 -8.07 11.83 -0.94
C GLN A 79 -8.86 11.73 0.35
N CYS A 80 -9.53 12.82 0.72
CA CYS A 80 -10.43 12.83 1.87
C CYS A 80 -11.65 11.94 1.65
N SER A 81 -12.05 11.75 0.39
CA SER A 81 -13.11 10.84 -0.05
C SER A 81 -12.77 9.36 0.05
N ALA A 82 -11.55 9.00 0.46
CA ALA A 82 -11.14 7.62 0.61
C ALA A 82 -12.05 6.86 1.60
N HIS A 83 -12.47 7.54 2.67
CA HIS A 83 -13.43 7.03 3.65
C HIS A 83 -14.76 7.80 3.62
N ARG A 84 -15.85 7.14 4.03
CA ARG A 84 -17.21 7.73 4.07
C ARG A 84 -17.34 8.95 4.99
N ASN A 85 -16.43 9.11 5.94
CA ASN A 85 -16.50 10.17 6.96
C ASN A 85 -15.73 11.45 6.57
N PHE A 86 -14.98 11.44 5.47
CA PHE A 86 -14.23 12.59 4.95
C PHE A 86 -13.30 13.27 5.97
N LYS A 87 -12.84 12.54 6.98
CA LYS A 87 -12.09 13.14 8.11
C LYS A 87 -10.60 13.28 7.83
N PHE A 88 -9.99 12.32 7.15
CA PHE A 88 -8.56 12.28 6.91
C PHE A 88 -8.23 11.61 5.59
N ALA A 89 -7.03 11.84 5.09
CA ALA A 89 -6.47 11.20 3.92
C ALA A 89 -5.16 10.51 4.29
N CYS A 90 -5.01 9.23 3.94
CA CYS A 90 -3.73 8.54 4.02
C CYS A 90 -2.87 8.88 2.80
N HIS A 91 -1.59 9.17 3.02
CA HIS A 91 -0.61 9.40 1.95
C HIS A 91 0.37 8.23 1.81
N SER A 92 0.72 7.61 2.93
CA SER A 92 1.58 6.43 2.99
C SER A 92 1.12 5.50 4.12
N ARG A 93 1.87 4.41 4.35
CA ARG A 93 1.58 3.43 5.41
C ARG A 93 1.46 4.10 6.79
N GLY A 94 2.27 5.11 7.06
CA GLY A 94 2.28 5.85 8.33
C GLY A 94 1.86 7.31 8.22
N ILE A 95 1.83 7.90 7.03
CA ILE A 95 1.59 9.34 6.86
C ILE A 95 0.13 9.62 6.51
N PHE A 96 -0.45 10.60 7.20
CA PHE A 96 -1.81 11.07 6.96
C PHE A 96 -1.88 12.60 6.97
N GLN A 97 -2.98 13.14 6.49
CA GLN A 97 -3.36 14.54 6.66
C GLN A 97 -4.83 14.65 7.04
N MET A 98 -5.19 15.69 7.78
CA MET A 98 -6.57 15.95 8.18
C MET A 98 -7.34 16.65 7.05
N CYS A 99 -8.60 16.31 6.91
CA CYS A 99 -9.50 16.88 5.93
C CYS A 99 -10.45 17.86 6.61
N VAL A 100 -10.15 19.16 6.51
CA VAL A 100 -10.97 20.22 7.11
C VAL A 100 -12.10 20.60 6.15
N GLY A 101 -13.09 19.71 6.00
CA GLY A 101 -14.31 19.98 5.22
C GLY A 101 -14.12 20.15 3.71
N ALA A 102 -12.98 19.71 3.17
CA ALA A 102 -12.63 19.80 1.76
C ALA A 102 -12.43 18.41 1.14
N ALA A 103 -12.53 18.33 -0.19
CA ALA A 103 -12.27 17.09 -0.94
C ALA A 103 -10.78 16.69 -0.93
N GLN A 104 -9.88 17.67 -0.72
CA GLN A 104 -8.45 17.46 -0.56
C GLN A 104 -7.99 17.84 0.85
N PRO A 105 -7.02 17.10 1.41
CA PRO A 105 -6.50 17.38 2.73
C PRO A 105 -5.78 18.73 2.74
N THR A 106 -5.86 19.43 3.87
CA THR A 106 -5.17 20.71 4.07
C THR A 106 -4.48 20.70 5.43
N GLY A 107 -3.35 21.40 5.53
CA GLY A 107 -2.57 21.48 6.77
C GLY A 107 -1.33 20.57 6.76
N VAL A 108 -0.87 20.18 7.94
CA VAL A 108 0.42 19.51 8.14
C VAL A 108 0.26 17.99 8.02
N TYR A 109 1.30 17.31 7.53
CA TYR A 109 1.41 15.86 7.60
C TYR A 109 1.50 15.40 9.05
N GLY A 110 0.71 14.39 9.38
CA GLY A 110 0.78 13.62 10.62
C GLY A 110 1.38 12.24 10.36
N GLU A 111 2.04 11.69 11.37
CA GLU A 111 2.61 10.35 11.33
C GLU A 111 1.95 9.47 12.38
N CYS A 112 1.60 8.24 12.00
CA CYS A 112 1.12 7.23 12.92
C CYS A 112 2.27 6.74 13.82
N PRO A 113 2.00 6.51 15.11
CA PRO A 113 2.99 5.98 16.03
C PRO A 113 3.37 4.54 15.66
N SER A 114 4.52 4.07 16.16
CA SER A 114 5.04 2.73 15.87
C SER A 114 4.01 1.62 16.15
N GLY A 115 3.89 0.68 15.21
CA GLY A 115 2.92 -0.43 15.26
C GLY A 115 1.49 -0.04 14.86
N LYS A 116 1.29 1.19 14.36
CA LYS A 116 0.05 1.63 13.77
C LYS A 116 0.25 2.12 12.33
N VAL A 117 -0.80 1.96 11.55
CA VAL A 117 -0.83 2.33 10.13
C VAL A 117 -2.05 3.18 9.82
N CYS A 118 -1.93 4.02 8.79
CA CYS A 118 -3.04 4.77 8.28
C CYS A 118 -3.96 3.88 7.44
N ASP A 119 -5.22 3.75 7.86
CA ASP A 119 -6.22 2.96 7.15
C ASP A 119 -7.42 3.84 6.80
N ALA A 120 -7.52 4.24 5.52
CA ALA A 120 -8.63 5.05 5.04
C ALA A 120 -9.94 4.24 4.87
N ASN A 121 -9.99 2.98 5.27
CA ASN A 121 -11.24 2.23 5.44
C ASN A 121 -11.74 2.22 6.89
N SER A 122 -10.99 2.81 7.81
CA SER A 122 -11.33 2.89 9.24
C SER A 122 -11.96 4.23 9.62
N ASP A 123 -12.73 4.23 10.71
CA ASP A 123 -13.19 5.46 11.37
C ASP A 123 -12.08 6.15 12.19
N GLU A 124 -10.99 5.44 12.47
CA GLU A 124 -9.81 5.94 13.16
C GLU A 124 -8.65 6.17 12.17
N VAL A 125 -7.88 7.25 12.37
CA VAL A 125 -6.75 7.59 11.49
C VAL A 125 -5.67 6.51 11.53
N CYS A 126 -5.23 6.14 12.73
CA CYS A 126 -4.15 5.19 12.95
C CYS A 126 -4.68 3.96 13.68
N VAL A 127 -4.72 2.83 12.98
CA VAL A 127 -5.17 1.53 13.51
C VAL A 127 -3.98 0.61 13.75
N PRO A 128 -4.09 -0.39 14.66
CA PRO A 128 -3.08 -1.41 14.81
C PRO A 128 -2.82 -2.13 13.49
N GLU A 129 -1.55 -2.32 13.18
CA GLU A 129 -1.09 -2.98 11.96
C GLU A 129 -1.25 -4.50 12.10
N VAL A 130 -2.08 -5.12 11.24
CA VAL A 130 -2.31 -6.57 11.27
C VAL A 130 -1.86 -7.27 9.99
N PRO A 131 -1.40 -8.54 10.06
CA PRO A 131 -1.02 -9.31 8.87
C PRO A 131 -2.20 -9.44 7.89
N GLY A 132 -1.94 -9.19 6.60
CA GLY A 132 -2.96 -9.28 5.54
C GLY A 132 -3.92 -8.09 5.45
N GLN A 133 -3.70 -7.02 6.22
CA GLN A 133 -4.51 -5.80 6.12
C GLN A 133 -4.36 -5.14 4.75
N VAL A 134 -5.49 -4.86 4.10
CA VAL A 134 -5.54 -4.10 2.86
C VAL A 134 -5.63 -2.62 3.20
N LEU A 135 -4.49 -1.92 3.12
CA LEU A 135 -4.46 -0.48 3.32
C LEU A 135 -4.73 0.23 2.00
N THR A 136 -5.53 1.29 2.06
CA THR A 136 -5.77 2.19 0.92
C THR A 136 -4.45 2.80 0.42
N CYS A 137 -3.52 3.11 1.34
CA CYS A 137 -2.22 3.69 1.01
C CYS A 137 -1.09 2.92 1.66
N ASN A 138 -0.76 1.77 1.09
CA ASN A 138 0.39 0.98 1.54
C ASN A 138 1.70 1.40 0.83
N VAL A 139 1.91 2.70 0.64
CA VAL A 139 3.15 3.23 0.04
C VAL A 139 4.19 3.42 1.14
N ASN A 140 5.47 3.13 0.87
CA ASN A 140 6.57 3.35 1.81
C ASN A 140 7.21 4.72 1.60
#